data_AF-A0A970HD83-F1
#
_entry.id   AF-A0A970HD83-F1
#
_cell.length_a   1.000
_cell.length_b   1.000
_cell.length_c   1.000
_cell.angle_alpha   90.00
_cell.angle_beta   90.00
_cell.angle_gamma   90.00
#
_symmetry.space_group_name_H-M   'P 1'
#
loop_
_entity.id
_entity.type
_entity.pdbx_description
1 polymer ?
#
loop_
_entity_poly.entity_id
_entity_poly.type
_entity_poly.pdbx_seq_one_letter_code
_entity_poly.pdbx_strand_id
1 'polypeptide(L)'
;MRIDVEKLIPSIFIEDINLNKGNSYISQLTILTIKSLLPQEEEVANRIDYKRFKEELKLWEGYCIGENISLLNLIKERDRKQYFSYYDEDFYTRLIPLIVANGDFKIIEEELIKNLLYFSGNVENLLEWLSIAYGVYLLVEGAEDIDGKLKEYLIKLSQVELEESFNGFFTLNEEKNKAYKIRFEKERIALINLLNGVRLNKYLNLQDLLSVIEGGDPTTSLGRIV
;
A
#
# COMPACT_ATOMS: atom_id res chain seq x y z
N MET A 1 7.74 -19.08 -5.83
CA MET A 1 6.26 -19.16 -5.93
C MET A 1 5.82 -18.15 -6.98
N ARG A 2 4.88 -18.50 -7.88
CA ARG A 2 4.29 -17.55 -8.83
C ARG A 2 2.81 -17.38 -8.50
N ILE A 3 2.35 -16.15 -8.45
CA ILE A 3 0.95 -15.86 -8.12
C ILE A 3 0.18 -15.56 -9.40
N ASP A 4 -1.05 -16.04 -9.43
CA ASP A 4 -1.99 -15.79 -10.51
C ASP A 4 -2.62 -14.41 -10.34
N VAL A 5 -2.16 -13.46 -11.13
CA VAL A 5 -2.61 -12.05 -11.09
C VAL A 5 -4.13 -11.92 -11.24
N GLU A 6 -4.77 -12.83 -11.99
CA GLU A 6 -6.22 -12.82 -12.22
C GLU A 6 -7.02 -13.14 -10.95
N LYS A 7 -6.40 -13.79 -9.96
CA LYS A 7 -7.04 -14.16 -8.69
C LYS A 7 -6.95 -13.09 -7.62
N LEU A 8 -5.97 -12.18 -7.70
CA LEU A 8 -5.71 -11.21 -6.64
C LEU A 8 -6.93 -10.35 -6.29
N ILE A 9 -7.61 -9.81 -7.30
CA ILE A 9 -8.82 -8.99 -7.09
C ILE A 9 -9.99 -9.82 -6.54
N PRO A 10 -10.39 -10.96 -7.16
CA PRO A 10 -11.39 -11.86 -6.58
C PRO A 10 -11.11 -12.27 -5.13
N SER A 11 -9.84 -12.55 -4.81
CA SER A 11 -9.42 -12.96 -3.46
C SER A 11 -9.71 -11.89 -2.40
N ILE A 12 -9.61 -10.59 -2.74
CA ILE A 12 -9.99 -9.51 -1.81
C ILE A 12 -11.48 -9.62 -1.42
N PHE A 13 -12.37 -9.84 -2.40
CA PHE A 13 -13.81 -9.94 -2.15
C PHE A 13 -14.15 -11.20 -1.35
N ILE A 14 -13.49 -12.32 -1.65
CA ILE A 14 -13.65 -13.57 -0.90
C ILE A 14 -13.21 -13.37 0.55
N GLU A 15 -12.05 -12.74 0.77
CA GLU A 15 -11.54 -12.47 2.11
C GLU A 15 -12.47 -11.53 2.89
N ASP A 16 -12.97 -10.47 2.26
CA ASP A 16 -13.95 -9.58 2.89
C ASP A 16 -15.21 -10.33 3.32
N ILE A 17 -15.78 -11.17 2.43
CA ILE A 17 -16.97 -11.97 2.75
C ILE A 17 -16.68 -12.93 3.91
N ASN A 18 -15.51 -13.56 3.94
CA ASN A 18 -15.13 -14.49 4.99
C ASN A 18 -14.99 -13.80 6.35
N LEU A 19 -14.35 -12.62 6.38
CA LEU A 19 -14.13 -11.85 7.60
C LEU A 19 -15.41 -11.17 8.10
N ASN A 20 -16.12 -10.49 7.21
CA ASN A 20 -17.21 -9.58 7.56
C ASN A 20 -18.61 -10.16 7.31
N LYS A 21 -18.71 -11.41 6.84
CA LYS A 21 -19.97 -12.10 6.50
C LYS A 21 -20.77 -11.38 5.40
N GLY A 22 -20.08 -10.65 4.54
CA GLY A 22 -20.64 -9.85 3.46
C GLY A 22 -19.64 -8.81 2.97
N ASN A 23 -20.05 -8.01 1.99
CA ASN A 23 -19.22 -6.91 1.49
C ASN A 23 -19.19 -5.76 2.51
N SER A 24 -17.99 -5.26 2.80
CA SER A 24 -17.74 -4.15 3.72
C SER A 24 -16.92 -3.04 3.04
N TYR A 25 -16.35 -2.14 3.83
CA TYR A 25 -15.39 -1.14 3.38
C TYR A 25 -14.22 -1.72 2.58
N ILE A 26 -13.82 -2.97 2.82
CA ILE A 26 -12.72 -3.64 2.09
C ILE A 26 -13.08 -3.76 0.60
N SER A 27 -14.23 -4.38 0.30
CA SER A 27 -14.76 -4.47 -1.07
C SER A 27 -15.03 -3.08 -1.66
N GLN A 28 -15.60 -2.17 -0.86
CA GLN A 28 -15.96 -0.83 -1.32
C GLN A 28 -14.71 -0.02 -1.72
N LEU A 29 -13.66 0.01 -0.91
CA LEU A 29 -12.40 0.71 -1.21
C LEU A 29 -11.70 0.12 -2.43
N THR A 30 -11.77 -1.20 -2.61
CA THR A 30 -11.26 -1.88 -3.81
C THR A 30 -11.99 -1.37 -5.06
N ILE A 31 -13.33 -1.34 -5.03
CA ILE A 31 -14.15 -0.85 -6.13
C ILE A 31 -13.90 0.65 -6.39
N LEU A 32 -13.81 1.47 -5.35
CA LEU A 32 -13.55 2.91 -5.46
C LEU A 32 -12.21 3.19 -6.15
N THR A 33 -11.19 2.39 -5.82
CA THR A 33 -9.88 2.45 -6.47
C THR A 33 -10.00 2.11 -7.95
N ILE A 34 -10.60 0.96 -8.27
CA ILE A 34 -10.80 0.51 -9.67
C ILE A 34 -11.58 1.54 -10.49
N LYS A 35 -12.70 2.07 -9.96
CA LYS A 35 -13.52 3.10 -10.61
C LYS A 35 -12.76 4.41 -10.91
N SER A 36 -11.69 4.64 -10.16
CA SER A 36 -10.87 5.84 -10.25
C SER A 36 -9.64 5.66 -11.13
N LEU A 37 -9.35 4.45 -11.60
CA LEU A 37 -8.28 4.23 -12.58
C LEU A 37 -8.68 4.79 -13.93
N LEU A 38 -7.78 5.56 -14.53
CA LEU A 38 -7.88 6.09 -15.87
C LEU A 38 -6.67 5.65 -16.71
N PRO A 39 -6.90 5.06 -17.89
CA PRO A 39 -5.82 4.77 -18.81
C PRO A 39 -5.21 6.07 -19.34
N GLN A 40 -3.88 6.13 -19.34
CA GLN A 40 -3.08 7.20 -19.93
C GLN A 40 -2.34 6.61 -21.14
N GLU A 41 -2.81 6.94 -22.34
CA GLU A 41 -2.30 6.34 -23.58
C GLU A 41 -0.83 6.70 -23.86
N GLU A 42 -0.40 7.91 -23.49
CA GLU A 42 0.94 8.43 -23.80
C GLU A 42 2.08 7.68 -23.06
N GLU A 43 1.81 7.17 -21.87
CA GLU A 43 2.79 6.50 -21.00
C GLU A 43 2.48 5.01 -20.77
N VAL A 44 1.41 4.48 -21.40
CA VAL A 44 0.93 3.09 -21.20
C VAL A 44 0.75 2.79 -19.70
N ALA A 45 -0.01 3.65 -19.02
CA ALA A 45 -0.24 3.61 -17.58
C ALA A 45 -1.73 3.59 -17.24
N ASN A 46 -2.10 3.03 -16.09
CA ASN A 46 -3.37 3.25 -15.43
C ASN A 46 -3.12 3.99 -14.12
N ARG A 47 -3.54 5.27 -14.08
CA ARG A 47 -3.35 6.17 -12.93
C ARG A 47 -4.65 6.51 -12.24
N ILE A 48 -4.59 6.89 -10.98
CA ILE A 48 -5.77 7.32 -10.23
C ILE A 48 -6.17 8.74 -10.63
N ASP A 49 -7.40 8.94 -11.06
CA ASP A 49 -8.06 10.24 -11.09
C ASP A 49 -8.36 10.68 -9.65
N TYR A 50 -7.42 11.38 -9.02
CA TYR A 50 -7.56 11.83 -7.63
C TYR A 50 -8.73 12.80 -7.42
N LYS A 51 -9.20 13.49 -8.48
CA LYS A 51 -10.40 14.32 -8.38
C LYS A 51 -11.63 13.43 -8.25
N ARG A 52 -11.77 12.42 -9.11
CA ARG A 52 -12.86 11.43 -9.01
C ARG A 52 -12.79 10.65 -7.71
N PHE A 53 -11.61 10.13 -7.38
CA PHE A 53 -11.38 9.34 -6.16
C PHE A 53 -11.81 10.10 -4.91
N LYS A 54 -11.47 11.39 -4.82
CA LYS A 54 -11.89 12.26 -3.71
C LYS A 54 -13.40 12.44 -3.62
N GLU A 55 -14.10 12.65 -4.74
CA GLU A 55 -15.56 12.80 -4.72
C GLU A 55 -16.26 11.46 -4.38
N GLU A 56 -15.73 10.36 -4.88
CA GLU A 56 -16.21 9.01 -4.58
C GLU A 56 -16.01 8.66 -3.09
N LEU A 57 -14.87 9.04 -2.48
CA LEU A 57 -14.64 8.90 -1.03
C LEU A 57 -15.62 9.72 -0.19
N LYS A 58 -15.92 10.96 -0.58
CA LYS A 58 -16.91 11.79 0.11
C LYS A 58 -18.31 11.17 0.07
N LEU A 59 -18.70 10.60 -1.07
CA LEU A 59 -19.96 9.89 -1.18
C LEU A 59 -19.96 8.64 -0.31
N TRP A 60 -18.84 7.90 -0.32
CA TRP A 60 -18.65 6.70 0.46
C TRP A 60 -18.83 6.91 1.96
N GLU A 61 -18.45 8.06 2.52
CA GLU A 61 -18.76 8.41 3.92
C GLU A 61 -20.25 8.27 4.28
N GLY A 62 -21.15 8.49 3.32
CA GLY A 62 -22.59 8.43 3.53
C GLY A 62 -23.21 7.03 3.44
N TYR A 63 -22.49 6.05 2.89
CA TYR A 63 -23.01 4.68 2.69
C TYR A 63 -22.04 3.57 3.08
N CYS A 64 -20.88 3.90 3.66
CA CYS A 64 -19.86 2.95 4.11
C CYS A 64 -20.48 1.87 5.00
N ILE A 65 -20.14 0.60 4.72
CA ILE A 65 -20.59 -0.55 5.48
C ILE A 65 -19.40 -1.11 6.27
N GLY A 66 -19.58 -1.29 7.58
CA GLY A 66 -18.51 -1.73 8.49
C GLY A 66 -17.74 -0.55 9.10
N GLU A 67 -16.77 -0.87 9.97
CA GLU A 67 -16.01 0.12 10.72
C GLU A 67 -14.57 0.23 10.19
N ASN A 68 -14.23 1.37 9.59
CA ASN A 68 -12.86 1.88 9.56
C ASN A 68 -12.88 3.35 10.03
N ILE A 69 -13.20 3.52 11.31
CA ILE A 69 -13.38 4.83 11.95
C ILE A 69 -12.12 5.69 11.77
N SER A 70 -10.94 5.09 11.82
CA SER A 70 -9.66 5.78 11.63
C SER A 70 -9.52 6.40 10.23
N LEU A 71 -9.84 5.64 9.17
CA LEU A 71 -9.82 6.15 7.80
C LEU A 71 -10.88 7.25 7.60
N LEU A 72 -12.10 7.03 8.10
CA LEU A 72 -13.19 8.01 8.00
C LEU A 72 -12.86 9.31 8.75
N ASN A 73 -12.25 9.23 9.92
CA ASN A 73 -11.82 10.40 10.69
C ASN A 73 -10.70 11.16 9.97
N LEU A 74 -9.78 10.45 9.32
CA LEU A 74 -8.70 11.08 8.56
C LEU A 74 -9.23 11.85 7.35
N ILE A 75 -10.24 11.31 6.66
CA ILE A 75 -10.92 11.99 5.55
C ILE A 75 -11.63 13.26 6.05
N LYS A 76 -12.27 13.20 7.23
CA LYS A 76 -13.10 14.29 7.80
C LYS A 76 -12.30 15.43 8.44
N GLU A 77 -11.36 15.11 9.32
CA GLU A 77 -10.78 16.09 10.26
C GLU A 77 -9.38 16.57 9.86
N ARG A 78 -8.68 15.84 8.96
CA ARG A 78 -7.32 16.15 8.50
C ARG A 78 -6.37 16.64 9.61
N ASP A 79 -6.43 16.00 10.79
CA ASP A 79 -5.54 16.32 11.90
C ASP A 79 -4.10 15.88 11.57
N ARG A 80 -3.14 16.76 11.85
CA ARG A 80 -1.72 16.52 11.67
C ARG A 80 -1.19 15.35 12.46
N LYS A 81 -1.60 15.21 13.73
CA LYS A 81 -1.12 14.07 14.52
C LYS A 81 -1.62 12.77 13.93
N GLN A 82 -2.91 12.70 13.62
CA GLN A 82 -3.53 11.52 13.00
C GLN A 82 -2.84 11.16 11.67
N TYR A 83 -2.55 12.14 10.80
CA TYR A 83 -1.88 11.89 9.51
C TYR A 83 -0.51 11.20 9.65
N PHE A 84 0.35 11.64 10.57
CA PHE A 84 1.70 11.08 10.75
C PHE A 84 1.75 9.80 11.60
N SER A 85 0.67 9.51 12.34
CA SER A 85 0.54 8.28 13.14
C SER A 85 -0.33 7.21 12.49
N TYR A 86 -1.18 7.56 11.52
CA TYR A 86 -2.12 6.63 10.91
C TYR A 86 -1.38 5.53 10.16
N TYR A 87 -1.64 4.28 10.56
CA TYR A 87 -1.13 3.09 9.91
C TYR A 87 -2.32 2.34 9.33
N ASP A 88 -2.20 1.94 8.07
CA ASP A 88 -3.31 1.47 7.26
C ASP A 88 -3.13 -0.02 6.98
N GLU A 89 -3.77 -0.85 7.81
CA GLU A 89 -3.67 -2.32 7.72
C GLU A 89 -4.35 -2.86 6.45
N ASP A 90 -5.29 -2.10 5.86
CA ASP A 90 -6.11 -2.52 4.73
C ASP A 90 -5.71 -1.85 3.41
N PHE A 91 -4.48 -1.34 3.32
CA PHE A 91 -4.00 -0.71 2.09
C PHE A 91 -3.91 -1.68 0.91
N TYR A 92 -3.91 -3.00 1.15
CA TYR A 92 -4.01 -4.03 0.10
C TYR A 92 -5.23 -3.81 -0.81
N THR A 93 -6.32 -3.23 -0.29
CA THR A 93 -7.53 -2.89 -1.07
C THR A 93 -7.29 -1.85 -2.16
N ARG A 94 -6.26 -1.01 -2.01
CA ARG A 94 -5.83 0.01 -2.98
C ARG A 94 -4.61 -0.44 -3.78
N LEU A 95 -3.69 -1.14 -3.11
CA LEU A 95 -2.46 -1.66 -3.69
C LEU A 95 -2.71 -2.66 -4.83
N ILE A 96 -3.53 -3.68 -4.57
CA ILE A 96 -3.70 -4.78 -5.53
C ILE A 96 -4.32 -4.29 -6.84
N PRO A 97 -5.38 -3.45 -6.85
CA PRO A 97 -5.85 -2.83 -8.09
C PRO A 97 -4.77 -2.12 -8.89
N LEU A 98 -3.85 -1.42 -8.22
CA LEU A 98 -2.76 -0.70 -8.89
C LEU A 98 -1.74 -1.66 -9.53
N ILE A 99 -1.40 -2.76 -8.84
CA ILE A 99 -0.53 -3.81 -9.38
C ILE A 99 -1.19 -4.48 -10.59
N VAL A 100 -2.46 -4.89 -10.46
CA VAL A 100 -3.16 -5.63 -11.52
C VAL A 100 -3.37 -4.76 -12.76
N ALA A 101 -3.55 -3.46 -12.60
CA ALA A 101 -3.80 -2.55 -13.71
C ALA A 101 -2.53 -2.09 -14.45
N ASN A 102 -1.33 -2.36 -13.95
CA ASN A 102 -0.09 -1.82 -14.50
C ASN A 102 0.99 -2.90 -14.66
N GLY A 103 1.69 -2.89 -15.79
CA GLY A 103 2.81 -3.82 -16.04
C GLY A 103 4.18 -3.28 -15.61
N ASP A 104 4.36 -1.96 -15.54
CA ASP A 104 5.63 -1.34 -15.14
C ASP A 104 5.58 -1.02 -13.64
N PHE A 105 6.52 -1.59 -12.87
CA PHE A 105 6.64 -1.33 -11.44
C PHE A 105 6.87 0.14 -11.12
N LYS A 106 7.54 0.91 -11.98
CA LYS A 106 7.74 2.34 -11.74
C LYS A 106 6.40 3.10 -11.70
N ILE A 107 5.46 2.75 -12.59
CA ILE A 107 4.12 3.34 -12.60
C ILE A 107 3.35 2.93 -11.34
N ILE A 108 3.45 1.66 -10.96
CA ILE A 108 2.86 1.13 -9.72
C ILE A 108 3.41 1.90 -8.51
N GLU A 109 4.73 1.99 -8.37
CA GLU A 109 5.41 2.67 -7.27
C GLU A 109 4.97 4.13 -7.16
N GLU A 110 4.97 4.88 -8.27
CA GLU A 110 4.53 6.27 -8.29
C GLU A 110 3.08 6.44 -7.80
N GLU A 111 2.15 5.64 -8.29
CA GLU A 111 0.73 5.74 -7.88
C GLU A 111 0.52 5.28 -6.44
N LEU A 112 1.29 4.28 -5.97
CA LEU A 112 1.25 3.84 -4.57
C LEU A 112 1.74 4.92 -3.62
N ILE A 113 2.84 5.59 -3.93
CA ILE A 113 3.37 6.68 -3.11
C ILE A 113 2.32 7.79 -3.01
N LYS A 114 1.76 8.22 -4.15
CA LYS A 114 0.70 9.25 -4.17
C LYS A 114 -0.51 8.82 -3.33
N ASN A 115 -0.94 7.56 -3.44
CA ASN A 115 -2.09 7.05 -2.71
C ASN A 115 -1.82 6.91 -1.21
N LEU A 116 -0.64 6.41 -0.80
CA LEU A 116 -0.21 6.36 0.60
C LEU A 116 -0.15 7.76 1.18
N LEU A 117 0.52 8.70 0.53
CA LEU A 117 0.67 10.08 1.01
C LEU A 117 -0.66 10.84 1.06
N TYR A 118 -1.64 10.46 0.25
CA TYR A 118 -2.99 11.00 0.34
C TYR A 118 -3.64 10.68 1.70
N PHE A 119 -3.42 9.48 2.24
CA PHE A 119 -4.03 9.01 3.50
C PHE A 119 -3.12 9.09 4.72
N SER A 120 -1.80 8.95 4.57
CA SER A 120 -0.88 8.79 5.68
C SER A 120 0.50 9.39 5.38
N GLY A 121 1.02 10.14 6.35
CA GLY A 121 2.42 10.54 6.40
C GLY A 121 3.28 9.58 7.22
N ASN A 122 2.73 8.43 7.64
CA ASN A 122 3.45 7.47 8.45
C ASN A 122 4.50 6.72 7.60
N VAL A 123 5.77 6.94 7.94
CA VAL A 123 6.93 6.31 7.29
C VAL A 123 6.89 4.79 7.35
N GLU A 124 6.43 4.19 8.46
CA GLU A 124 6.32 2.74 8.59
C GLU A 124 5.36 2.18 7.55
N ASN A 125 4.20 2.82 7.44
CA ASN A 125 3.16 2.49 6.48
C ASN A 125 3.68 2.62 5.04
N LEU A 126 4.38 3.73 4.74
CA LEU A 126 4.95 3.99 3.43
C LEU A 126 5.92 2.88 3.01
N LEU A 127 6.92 2.60 3.83
CA LEU A 127 7.99 1.67 3.46
C LEU A 127 7.53 0.21 3.44
N GLU A 128 6.63 -0.17 4.35
CA GLU A 128 6.08 -1.52 4.35
C GLU A 128 5.26 -1.79 3.10
N TRP A 129 4.32 -0.92 2.75
CA TRP A 129 3.47 -1.12 1.58
C TRP A 129 4.24 -1.02 0.27
N LEU A 130 5.28 -0.19 0.20
CA LEU A 130 6.21 -0.19 -0.92
C LEU A 130 6.97 -1.52 -1.05
N SER A 131 7.39 -2.11 0.07
CA SER A 131 8.07 -3.41 0.08
C SER A 131 7.12 -4.53 -0.34
N ILE A 132 5.90 -4.54 0.21
CA ILE A 132 4.84 -5.49 -0.15
C ILE A 132 4.52 -5.36 -1.65
N ALA A 133 4.38 -4.14 -2.16
CA ALA A 133 4.08 -3.91 -3.56
C ALA A 133 5.13 -4.52 -4.48
N TYR A 134 6.40 -4.28 -4.18
CA TYR A 134 7.49 -4.85 -4.95
C TYR A 134 7.52 -6.38 -4.82
N GLY A 135 7.29 -6.92 -3.63
CA GLY A 135 7.20 -8.37 -3.40
C GLY A 135 6.10 -9.02 -4.23
N VAL A 136 4.87 -8.48 -4.19
CA VAL A 136 3.73 -8.98 -4.97
C VAL A 136 4.01 -8.86 -6.47
N TYR A 137 4.56 -7.74 -6.94
CA TYR A 137 4.97 -7.55 -8.33
C TYR A 137 5.97 -8.63 -8.78
N LEU A 138 7.01 -8.87 -7.99
CA LEU A 138 8.00 -9.91 -8.28
C LEU A 138 7.38 -11.32 -8.34
N LEU A 139 6.39 -11.62 -7.50
CA LEU A 139 5.67 -12.89 -7.51
C LEU A 139 4.78 -13.06 -8.74
N VAL A 140 4.16 -11.98 -9.24
CA VAL A 140 3.39 -11.98 -10.49
C VAL A 140 4.31 -12.25 -11.69
N GLU A 141 5.48 -11.59 -11.71
CA GLU A 141 6.52 -11.76 -12.72
C GLU A 141 7.24 -13.12 -12.62
N GLY A 142 6.98 -13.90 -11.57
CA GLY A 142 7.62 -15.20 -11.35
C GLY A 142 9.13 -15.08 -11.09
N ALA A 143 9.55 -13.98 -10.47
CA ALA A 143 10.94 -13.73 -10.13
C ALA A 143 11.49 -14.75 -9.11
N GLU A 144 12.75 -15.12 -9.29
CA GLU A 144 13.55 -15.79 -8.28
C GLU A 144 14.22 -14.77 -7.34
N ASP A 145 14.66 -15.24 -6.17
CA ASP A 145 15.35 -14.46 -5.13
C ASP A 145 14.59 -13.18 -4.72
N ILE A 146 13.36 -13.36 -4.23
CA ILE A 146 12.49 -12.26 -3.80
C ILE A 146 13.17 -11.44 -2.68
N ASP A 147 13.78 -12.10 -1.70
CA ASP A 147 14.47 -11.46 -0.58
C ASP A 147 15.63 -10.58 -1.03
N GLY A 148 16.50 -11.09 -1.90
CA GLY A 148 17.62 -10.33 -2.44
C GLY A 148 17.15 -9.07 -3.17
N LYS A 149 16.13 -9.22 -4.02
CA LYS A 149 15.55 -8.10 -4.77
C LYS A 149 14.87 -7.06 -3.87
N LEU A 150 14.13 -7.49 -2.85
CA LEU A 150 13.53 -6.59 -1.85
C LEU A 150 14.61 -5.79 -1.10
N LYS A 151 15.72 -6.42 -0.72
CA LYS A 151 16.86 -5.72 -0.09
C LYS A 151 17.45 -4.68 -1.02
N GLU A 152 17.70 -5.04 -2.28
CA GLU A 152 18.23 -4.09 -3.26
C GLU A 152 17.30 -2.89 -3.46
N TYR A 153 16.00 -3.13 -3.56
CA TYR A 153 14.98 -2.09 -3.68
C TYR A 153 15.01 -1.15 -2.47
N LEU A 154 14.99 -1.68 -1.25
CA LEU A 154 15.09 -0.88 -0.02
C LEU A 154 16.39 -0.09 0.09
N ILE A 155 17.51 -0.63 -0.37
CA ILE A 155 18.79 0.09 -0.38
C ILE A 155 18.74 1.30 -1.34
N LYS A 156 18.10 1.12 -2.51
CA LYS A 156 17.98 2.15 -3.55
C LYS A 156 16.93 3.22 -3.21
N LEU A 157 15.94 2.92 -2.36
CA LEU A 157 14.90 3.87 -1.96
C LEU A 157 15.51 5.13 -1.32
N SER A 158 15.24 6.28 -1.95
CA SER A 158 15.78 7.58 -1.55
C SER A 158 14.70 8.48 -0.96
N GLN A 159 14.92 8.89 0.29
CA GLN A 159 14.06 9.85 0.98
C GLN A 159 13.99 11.20 0.25
N VAL A 160 15.11 11.62 -0.34
CA VAL A 160 15.22 12.91 -1.05
C VAL A 160 14.41 12.87 -2.34
N GLU A 161 14.51 11.78 -3.11
CA GLU A 161 13.75 11.62 -4.35
C GLU A 161 12.24 11.56 -4.09
N LEU A 162 11.83 10.91 -2.99
CA LEU A 162 10.43 10.90 -2.55
C LEU A 162 9.91 12.29 -2.21
N GLU A 163 10.67 13.08 -1.45
CA GLU A 163 10.31 14.46 -1.15
C GLU A 163 10.22 15.31 -2.42
N GLU A 164 11.22 15.26 -3.28
CA GLU A 164 11.31 16.10 -4.47
C GLU A 164 10.20 15.77 -5.49
N SER A 165 9.88 14.50 -5.67
CA SER A 165 8.92 14.03 -6.67
C SER A 165 7.47 14.11 -6.19
N PHE A 166 7.21 13.98 -4.88
CA PHE A 166 5.86 13.83 -4.34
C PHE A 166 5.45 14.87 -3.30
N ASN A 167 6.21 15.97 -3.12
CA ASN A 167 5.89 17.05 -2.18
C ASN A 167 4.43 17.53 -2.25
N GLY A 168 3.87 17.63 -3.46
CA GLY A 168 2.49 18.07 -3.68
C GLY A 168 1.39 17.12 -3.19
N PHE A 169 1.74 15.88 -2.82
CA PHE A 169 0.81 14.88 -2.30
C PHE A 169 0.80 14.77 -0.78
N PHE A 170 1.74 15.42 -0.09
CA PHE A 170 1.66 15.53 1.35
C PHE A 170 0.45 16.39 1.73
N THR A 171 -0.52 15.79 2.42
CA THR A 171 -1.73 16.49 2.87
C THR A 171 -1.40 17.66 3.82
N LEU A 172 -0.23 17.63 4.44
CA LEU A 172 0.27 18.67 5.33
C LEU A 172 1.66 19.06 4.87
N ASN A 173 1.84 20.34 4.52
CA ASN A 173 3.13 20.91 4.16
C ASN A 173 4.12 20.63 5.30
N GLU A 174 4.96 19.62 5.13
CA GLU A 174 6.10 19.43 5.99
C GLU A 174 7.15 20.45 5.60
N GLU A 175 7.32 21.47 6.45
CA GLU A 175 8.65 22.04 6.59
C GLU A 175 9.60 20.90 6.99
N LYS A 176 10.32 20.37 5.99
CA LYS A 176 11.51 19.48 6.04
C LYS A 176 11.90 19.06 7.45
N ASN A 177 11.09 18.22 8.07
CA ASN A 177 11.31 17.89 9.47
C ASN A 177 12.49 16.93 9.53
N LYS A 178 13.59 17.36 10.14
CA LYS A 178 14.75 16.49 10.40
C LYS A 178 14.33 15.17 11.07
N ALA A 179 13.27 15.18 11.87
CA ALA A 179 12.70 13.97 12.47
C ALA A 179 12.10 13.00 11.44
N TYR A 180 11.45 13.48 10.38
CA TYR A 180 10.92 12.64 9.30
C TYR A 180 12.07 11.91 8.58
N LYS A 181 13.13 12.63 8.19
CA LYS A 181 14.31 12.05 7.54
C LYS A 181 14.97 10.97 8.39
N ILE A 182 15.17 11.26 9.69
CA ILE A 182 15.73 10.30 10.63
C ILE A 182 14.81 9.08 10.79
N ARG A 183 13.49 9.28 10.84
CA ARG A 183 12.52 8.19 10.92
C ARG A 183 12.60 7.32 9.66
N PHE A 184 12.59 7.91 8.47
CA PHE A 184 12.75 7.21 7.20
C PHE A 184 13.94 6.27 7.20
N GLU A 185 15.12 6.76 7.54
CA GLU A 185 16.32 5.93 7.58
C GLU A 185 16.26 4.82 8.62
N LYS A 186 15.72 5.10 9.82
CA LYS A 186 15.53 4.09 10.86
C LYS A 186 14.59 2.97 10.42
N GLU A 187 13.48 3.32 9.78
CA GLU A 187 12.48 2.37 9.31
C GLU A 187 13.00 1.54 8.12
N ARG A 188 13.74 2.18 7.20
CA ARG A 188 14.42 1.50 6.08
C ARG A 188 15.42 0.46 6.57
N ILE A 189 16.27 0.82 7.53
CA ILE A 189 17.21 -0.11 8.16
C ILE A 189 16.46 -1.25 8.87
N ALA A 190 15.34 -0.96 9.54
CA ALA A 190 14.54 -1.97 10.21
C ALA A 190 13.99 -3.01 9.23
N LEU A 191 13.46 -2.59 8.07
CA LEU A 191 13.00 -3.51 7.03
C LEU A 191 14.13 -4.36 6.44
N ILE A 192 15.31 -3.77 6.21
CA ILE A 192 16.48 -4.54 5.76
C ILE A 192 16.88 -5.59 6.80
N ASN A 193 16.83 -5.25 8.09
CA ASN A 193 17.09 -6.20 9.18
C ASN A 193 16.03 -7.30 9.22
N LEU A 194 14.76 -6.99 8.98
CA LEU A 194 13.69 -7.98 8.87
C LEU A 194 14.02 -9.01 7.78
N LEU A 195 14.40 -8.54 6.59
CA LEU A 195 14.80 -9.40 5.47
C LEU A 195 16.11 -10.18 5.74
N ASN A 196 16.88 -9.81 6.76
CA ASN A 196 18.04 -10.56 7.24
C ASN A 196 17.69 -11.53 8.38
N GLY A 197 16.39 -11.76 8.64
CA GLY A 197 15.91 -12.71 9.64
C GLY A 197 15.85 -12.14 11.07
N VAL A 198 16.00 -10.82 11.25
CA VAL A 198 15.82 -10.20 12.57
C VAL A 198 14.33 -10.09 12.89
N ARG A 199 13.92 -10.69 14.01
CA ARG A 199 12.52 -10.62 14.46
C ARG A 199 12.15 -9.20 14.87
N LEU A 200 11.03 -8.70 14.37
CA LEU A 200 10.47 -7.39 14.70
C LEU A 200 8.99 -7.51 15.06
N ASN A 201 8.55 -6.72 16.05
CA ASN A 201 7.13 -6.63 16.44
C ASN A 201 6.37 -5.59 15.61
N LYS A 202 6.71 -5.45 14.33
CA LYS A 202 6.12 -4.51 13.38
C LYS A 202 6.25 -5.05 11.96
N TYR A 203 5.52 -4.45 11.02
CA TYR A 203 5.43 -4.91 9.63
C TYR A 203 4.79 -6.28 9.47
N LEU A 204 3.63 -6.47 10.10
CA LEU A 204 2.96 -7.77 10.14
C LEU A 204 2.54 -8.23 8.74
N ASN A 205 2.12 -7.32 7.87
CA ASN A 205 1.71 -7.67 6.51
C ASN A 205 2.90 -8.11 5.66
N LEU A 206 4.05 -7.43 5.77
CA LEU A 206 5.25 -7.88 5.07
C LEU A 206 5.79 -9.20 5.62
N GLN A 207 5.81 -9.38 6.94
CA GLN A 207 6.21 -10.65 7.57
C GLN A 207 5.32 -11.81 7.10
N ASP A 208 4.01 -11.57 7.02
CA ASP A 208 3.07 -12.57 6.54
C ASP A 208 3.31 -12.94 5.08
N LEU A 209 3.51 -11.94 4.22
CA LEU A 209 3.87 -12.16 2.82
C LEU A 209 5.12 -13.03 2.68
N LEU A 210 6.19 -12.71 3.41
CA LEU A 210 7.44 -13.47 3.38
C LEU A 210 7.22 -14.91 3.87
N SER A 211 6.46 -15.09 4.94
CA SER A 211 6.09 -16.41 5.46
C SER A 211 5.35 -17.24 4.42
N VAL A 212 4.36 -16.67 3.73
CA VAL A 212 3.61 -17.36 2.66
C VAL A 212 4.51 -17.75 1.48
N ILE A 213 5.45 -16.88 1.10
CA ILE A 213 6.44 -17.18 0.05
C ILE A 213 7.30 -18.40 0.41
N GLU A 214 7.64 -18.55 1.69
CA GLU A 214 8.40 -19.69 2.23
C GLU A 214 7.54 -20.95 2.46
N GLY A 215 6.23 -20.88 2.19
CA GLY A 215 5.28 -21.99 2.36
C GLY A 215 4.66 -22.09 3.75
N GLY A 216 4.74 -21.03 4.55
CA GLY A 216 4.02 -20.89 5.82
C GLY A 216 2.53 -20.58 5.63
N ASP A 217 1.77 -20.73 6.72
CA ASP A 217 0.34 -20.41 6.73
C ASP A 217 0.10 -18.89 6.85
N PRO A 218 -0.90 -18.33 6.15
CA PRO A 218 -1.20 -16.91 6.20
C PRO A 218 -1.88 -16.48 7.51
N THR A 219 -1.48 -15.33 8.01
CA THR A 219 -1.90 -14.76 9.30
C THR A 219 -2.64 -13.43 9.15
N THR A 220 -2.39 -12.66 8.09
CA THR A 220 -3.12 -11.43 7.76
C THR A 220 -3.99 -11.60 6.52
N SER A 221 -4.87 -10.64 6.26
CA SER A 221 -5.71 -10.64 5.05
C SER A 221 -4.86 -10.64 3.78
N LEU A 222 -3.73 -9.92 3.79
CA LEU A 222 -2.82 -9.88 2.65
C LEU A 222 -2.27 -11.27 2.30
N GLY A 223 -1.75 -12.03 3.27
CA GLY A 223 -1.23 -13.37 2.99
C GLY A 223 -2.32 -14.38 2.60
N ARG A 224 -3.59 -14.15 2.96
CA ARG A 224 -4.71 -14.97 2.46
C ARG A 224 -5.10 -14.63 1.02
N ILE A 225 -4.79 -13.42 0.58
CA ILE A 225 -5.11 -12.94 -0.77
C ILE A 225 -4.03 -13.35 -1.79
N VAL A 226 -2.76 -13.31 -1.37
CA VAL A 226 -1.54 -13.44 -2.17
C VAL A 226 -1.02 -14.87 -2.11
#